data_AF-A0A0D2IKZ6-F1
#
_entry.id   AF-A0A0D2IKZ6-F1
#
_cell.length_a   1.000
_cell.length_b   1.000
_cell.length_c   1.000
_cell.angle_alpha   90.00
_cell.angle_beta   90.00
_cell.angle_gamma   90.00
#
_symmetry.space_group_name_H-M   'P 1'
#
loop_
_entity.id
_entity.type
_entity.pdbx_description
1 polymer ?
#
loop_
_entity_poly.entity_id
_entity_poly.type
_entity_poly.pdbx_seq_one_letter_code
_entity_poly.pdbx_strand_id
1 'polypeptide(L)'
;MSYADAAAKGPKQAAEEVGQVPNTSRSYFSANTSQARAAPVPSLSHSESESASLIDVDSPHVSSVKSDFQEQAVKTETQAERVEHELEEKAHAEAEKLSAAAESANKKAVTKGKEVRDALEKDRKKLSDNKDNPVIIGNAIIWGLATLAIGYGAYQKHVKGQLDWQLAGTVAGCVSAFAVADYFGSKWLFENKYPPK
;
A
#
# COMPACT_ATOMS: atom_id res chain seq x y z
N MET A 1 14.94 3.84 -10.70
CA MET A 1 15.91 2.89 -11.27
C MET A 1 15.33 1.49 -11.04
N SER A 2 15.18 0.67 -12.09
CA SER A 2 14.53 -0.63 -12.01
C SER A 2 15.54 -1.72 -11.59
N TYR A 3 15.11 -2.69 -10.77
CA TYR A 3 15.93 -3.84 -10.34
C TYR A 3 16.46 -4.66 -11.52
N ALA A 4 15.72 -4.68 -12.64
CA ALA A 4 16.11 -5.40 -13.84
C ALA A 4 17.40 -4.84 -14.48
N ASP A 5 17.64 -3.52 -14.40
CA ASP A 5 18.83 -2.88 -14.96
C ASP A 5 20.10 -3.13 -14.13
N ALA A 6 19.96 -3.41 -12.83
CA ALA A 6 21.09 -3.71 -11.96
C ALA A 6 21.61 -5.15 -12.17
N ALA A 7 20.71 -6.11 -12.39
CA ALA A 7 21.06 -7.52 -12.61
C ALA A 7 21.78 -7.76 -13.96
N ALA A 8 21.48 -6.96 -14.99
CA ALA A 8 22.11 -7.08 -16.30
C ALA A 8 23.58 -6.64 -16.35
N LYS A 9 24.09 -6.01 -15.27
CA LYS A 9 25.45 -5.48 -15.16
C LYS A 9 26.43 -6.35 -14.36
N GLY A 10 26.05 -7.61 -14.09
CA GLY A 10 26.93 -8.58 -13.45
C GLY A 10 28.22 -8.85 -14.27
N PRO A 11 29.33 -9.24 -13.61
CA PRO A 11 30.58 -9.54 -14.29
C PRO A 11 30.40 -10.68 -15.29
N LYS A 12 30.88 -10.49 -16.53
CA LYS A 12 30.89 -11.53 -17.56
C LYS A 12 31.84 -12.65 -17.13
N GLN A 13 31.32 -13.87 -16.96
CA GLN A 13 32.15 -15.04 -16.69
C GLN A 13 33.09 -15.30 -17.87
N ALA A 14 34.40 -15.27 -17.62
CA ALA A 14 35.42 -15.70 -18.59
C ALA A 14 35.48 -17.23 -18.62
N ALA A 15 35.59 -17.80 -19.82
CA ALA A 15 35.45 -19.24 -20.09
C ALA A 15 36.69 -20.09 -19.74
N GLU A 16 37.50 -19.69 -18.75
CA GLU A 16 38.83 -20.26 -18.55
C GLU A 16 38.97 -21.11 -17.27
N GLU A 17 37.89 -21.79 -16.89
CA GLU A 17 37.93 -22.81 -15.83
C GLU A 17 37.46 -24.16 -16.35
N VAL A 18 38.09 -24.63 -17.44
CA VAL A 18 38.10 -26.05 -17.80
C VAL A 18 39.32 -26.68 -17.14
N GLY A 19 39.09 -27.20 -15.93
CA GLY A 19 40.09 -27.90 -15.13
C GLY A 19 40.78 -29.01 -15.93
N GLN A 20 42.09 -28.87 -16.03
CA GLN A 20 43.04 -29.82 -16.60
C GLN A 20 42.96 -31.17 -15.86
N VAL A 21 42.86 -32.26 -16.62
CA VAL A 21 43.17 -33.61 -16.13
C VAL A 21 44.42 -34.09 -16.87
N PRO A 22 45.52 -34.45 -16.18
CA PRO A 22 46.77 -34.81 -16.84
C PRO A 22 46.67 -36.21 -17.45
N ASN A 23 46.98 -36.28 -18.74
CA ASN A 23 46.93 -37.48 -19.56
C ASN A 23 48.24 -38.29 -19.40
N THR A 24 48.21 -39.35 -18.60
CA THR A 24 49.28 -40.35 -18.53
C THR A 24 48.81 -41.71 -19.09
N SER A 25 49.10 -41.89 -20.37
CA SER A 25 49.70 -43.11 -20.96
C SER A 25 49.00 -44.49 -20.80
N ARG A 26 48.65 -45.05 -21.98
CA ARG A 26 49.04 -46.39 -22.50
C ARG A 26 48.00 -47.55 -22.50
N SER A 27 47.61 -47.89 -23.73
CA SER A 27 47.44 -49.23 -24.36
C SER A 27 46.52 -50.31 -23.76
N TYR A 28 45.51 -50.65 -24.57
CA TYR A 28 45.01 -51.99 -24.94
C TYR A 28 45.60 -53.19 -24.18
N PHE A 29 44.77 -53.88 -23.38
CA PHE A 29 44.79 -55.35 -23.29
C PHE A 29 43.45 -55.93 -22.85
N SER A 30 43.09 -57.01 -23.54
CA SER A 30 41.94 -57.89 -23.41
C SER A 30 41.91 -58.64 -22.07
N ALA A 31 40.72 -58.85 -21.48
CA ALA A 31 40.30 -60.18 -20.99
C ALA A 31 38.86 -60.16 -20.42
N ASN A 32 38.05 -60.99 -21.08
CA ASN A 32 36.84 -61.64 -20.61
C ASN A 32 36.92 -62.05 -19.12
N THR A 33 36.06 -61.49 -18.26
CA THR A 33 35.74 -62.11 -16.96
C THR A 33 34.25 -61.96 -16.67
N SER A 34 33.59 -63.11 -16.66
CA SER A 34 32.19 -63.33 -16.35
C SER A 34 31.81 -62.63 -15.05
N GLN A 35 31.05 -61.52 -15.14
CA GLN A 35 30.55 -60.84 -13.96
C GLN A 35 29.50 -61.73 -13.28
N ALA A 36 29.90 -62.31 -12.15
CA ALA A 36 29.10 -63.13 -11.28
C ALA A 36 27.78 -62.42 -10.92
N ARG A 37 26.64 -63.06 -11.20
CA ARG A 37 25.36 -62.64 -10.63
C ARG A 37 25.45 -62.75 -9.11
N ALA A 38 24.94 -61.74 -8.41
CA ALA A 38 24.85 -61.73 -6.95
C ALA A 38 24.03 -62.93 -6.44
N ALA A 39 24.39 -63.45 -5.27
CA ALA A 39 23.64 -64.51 -4.61
C ALA A 39 22.19 -64.05 -4.33
N PRO A 40 21.19 -64.94 -4.44
CA PRO A 40 19.80 -64.59 -4.13
C PRO A 40 19.68 -64.15 -2.67
N VAL A 41 18.97 -63.05 -2.44
CA VAL A 41 18.72 -62.50 -1.10
C VAL A 41 17.87 -63.49 -0.28
N PRO A 42 18.21 -63.74 1.00
CA PRO A 42 17.42 -64.60 1.86
C PRO A 42 16.01 -64.02 2.03
N SER A 43 14.98 -64.84 1.80
CA SER A 43 13.60 -64.47 2.07
C SER A 43 13.25 -64.80 3.51
N LEU A 44 12.58 -63.87 4.20
CA LEU A 44 12.03 -64.08 5.53
C LEU A 44 10.68 -64.81 5.41
N SER A 45 10.45 -65.81 6.25
CA SER A 45 9.15 -66.49 6.36
C SER A 45 8.11 -65.53 6.92
N HIS A 46 7.03 -65.26 6.17
CA HIS A 46 5.93 -64.41 6.61
C HIS A 46 5.14 -65.09 7.73
N SER A 47 5.52 -64.84 8.98
CA SER A 47 4.79 -65.23 10.17
C SER A 47 3.87 -64.07 10.56
N GLU A 48 2.57 -64.19 10.31
CA GLU A 48 1.58 -63.15 10.63
C GLU A 48 1.39 -62.88 12.13
N SER A 49 2.08 -63.64 13.00
CA SER A 49 2.00 -63.47 14.46
C SER A 49 2.74 -62.25 15.00
N GLU A 50 3.65 -61.62 14.24
CA GLU A 50 4.34 -60.38 14.68
C GLU A 50 3.49 -59.11 14.45
N SER A 51 2.46 -59.20 13.60
CA SER A 51 1.51 -58.10 13.32
C SER A 51 0.51 -57.83 14.46
N ALA A 52 0.45 -58.71 15.47
CA ALA A 52 -0.50 -58.60 16.58
C ALA A 52 -0.05 -57.62 17.68
N SER A 53 1.18 -57.08 17.60
CA SER A 53 1.67 -56.03 18.50
C SER A 53 1.70 -54.65 17.83
N LEU A 54 0.83 -54.41 16.85
CA LEU A 54 0.45 -53.05 16.48
C LEU A 54 -0.62 -52.55 17.46
N ILE A 55 -0.24 -52.44 18.74
CA ILE A 55 -0.98 -51.59 19.67
C ILE A 55 -0.93 -50.21 19.05
N ASP A 56 -2.09 -49.69 18.67
CA ASP A 56 -2.28 -48.29 18.31
C ASP A 56 -1.68 -47.46 19.44
N VAL A 57 -0.46 -46.95 19.21
CA VAL A 57 0.21 -46.06 20.15
C VAL A 57 -0.60 -44.78 20.09
N ASP A 58 -1.57 -44.66 21.00
CA ASP A 58 -2.41 -43.50 21.27
C ASP A 58 -1.91 -42.25 20.55
N SER A 59 -2.34 -42.07 19.30
CA SER A 59 -2.11 -40.84 18.59
C SER A 59 -3.33 -39.95 18.82
N PRO A 60 -3.29 -39.18 19.91
CA PRO A 60 -3.46 -37.74 19.72
C PRO A 60 -2.48 -36.97 20.61
N HIS A 61 -1.18 -37.21 20.50
CA HIS A 61 -0.22 -36.14 20.81
C HIS A 61 0.17 -35.41 19.53
N VAL A 62 -0.84 -34.89 18.82
CA VAL A 62 -0.62 -33.61 18.15
C VAL A 62 -0.34 -32.65 19.30
N SER A 63 0.94 -32.35 19.55
CA SER A 63 1.33 -31.23 20.39
C SER A 63 0.74 -29.99 19.73
N SER A 64 -0.53 -29.71 20.02
CA SER A 64 -1.21 -28.53 19.55
C SER A 64 -0.39 -27.37 20.07
N VAL A 65 0.19 -26.62 19.15
CA VAL A 65 0.87 -25.37 19.44
C VAL A 65 -0.06 -24.57 20.35
N LYS A 66 0.42 -24.20 21.54
CA LYS A 66 -0.35 -23.41 22.52
C LYS A 66 -0.97 -22.21 21.79
N SER A 67 -2.21 -21.86 22.09
CA SER A 67 -2.87 -20.67 21.53
C SER A 67 -1.99 -19.43 21.62
N ASP A 68 -1.21 -19.35 22.70
CA ASP A 68 -0.38 -18.20 23.06
C ASP A 68 1.00 -18.22 22.38
N PHE A 69 1.23 -19.12 21.41
CA PHE A 69 2.51 -19.25 20.71
C PHE A 69 2.91 -17.98 19.96
N GLN A 70 1.93 -17.22 19.46
CA GLN A 70 2.19 -15.92 18.81
C GLN A 70 2.66 -14.84 19.82
N GLU A 71 2.35 -15.01 21.11
CA GLU A 71 2.67 -14.05 22.18
C GLU A 71 3.98 -14.40 22.92
N GLN A 72 4.55 -15.59 22.67
CA GLN A 72 5.77 -16.03 23.33
C GLN A 72 6.99 -15.24 22.83
N ALA A 73 7.87 -14.87 23.78
CA ALA A 73 9.11 -14.19 23.48
C ALA A 73 9.99 -15.03 22.53
N VAL A 74 10.50 -14.37 21.49
CA VAL A 74 11.35 -14.99 20.47
C VAL A 74 12.65 -15.48 21.10
N LYS A 75 12.90 -16.80 21.05
CA LYS A 75 14.02 -17.44 21.75
C LYS A 75 15.30 -17.56 20.92
N THR A 76 15.23 -17.32 19.60
CA THR A 76 16.34 -17.55 18.67
C THR A 76 16.49 -16.37 17.70
N GLU A 77 17.73 -15.99 17.37
CA GLU A 77 18.00 -14.84 16.49
C GLU A 77 17.35 -14.97 15.10
N THR A 78 17.29 -16.17 14.53
CA THR A 78 16.63 -16.45 13.23
C THR A 78 15.11 -16.24 13.24
N GLN A 79 14.47 -16.34 14.40
CA GLN A 79 13.05 -16.02 14.53
C GLN A 79 12.82 -14.52 14.67
N ALA A 80 13.79 -13.78 15.23
CA ALA A 80 13.71 -12.33 15.35
C ALA A 80 13.85 -11.66 13.98
N GLU A 81 14.81 -12.13 13.18
CA GLU A 81 15.00 -11.68 11.79
C GLU A 81 13.74 -11.91 10.92
N ARG A 82 13.05 -13.04 11.12
CA ARG A 82 11.78 -13.30 10.45
C ARG A 82 10.67 -12.33 10.85
N VAL A 83 10.54 -12.00 12.13
CA VAL A 83 9.53 -11.05 12.62
C VAL A 83 9.81 -9.64 12.11
N GLU A 84 11.07 -9.22 12.07
CA GLU A 84 11.48 -7.93 11.52
C GLU A 84 11.11 -7.83 10.03
N HIS A 85 11.44 -8.86 9.23
CA HIS A 85 11.07 -8.90 7.82
C HIS A 85 9.55 -8.89 7.59
N GLU A 86 8.77 -9.64 8.39
CA GLU A 86 7.30 -9.62 8.30
C GLU A 86 6.69 -8.27 8.71
N LEU A 87 7.32 -7.53 9.62
CA LEU A 87 6.90 -6.17 10.00
C LEU A 87 7.24 -5.15 8.91
N GLU A 88 8.42 -5.25 8.31
CA GLU A 88 8.82 -4.41 7.18
C GLU A 88 7.92 -4.65 5.96
N GLU A 89 7.61 -5.91 5.63
CA GLU A 89 6.66 -6.24 4.55
C GLU A 89 5.26 -5.69 4.82
N LYS A 90 4.77 -5.78 6.07
CA LYS A 90 3.47 -5.18 6.45
C LYS A 90 3.50 -3.66 6.32
N ALA A 91 4.56 -3.01 6.79
CA ALA A 91 4.73 -1.57 6.68
C ALA A 91 4.79 -1.12 5.21
N HIS A 92 5.52 -1.86 4.37
CA HIS A 92 5.56 -1.62 2.92
C HIS A 92 4.20 -1.82 2.26
N ALA A 93 3.49 -2.89 2.58
CA ALA A 93 2.15 -3.15 2.03
C ALA A 93 1.12 -2.10 2.47
N GLU A 94 1.21 -1.58 3.70
CA GLU A 94 0.38 -0.47 4.16
C GLU A 94 0.75 0.84 3.46
N ALA A 95 2.05 1.12 3.27
CA ALA A 95 2.51 2.28 2.53
C ALA A 95 2.03 2.25 1.07
N GLU A 96 2.07 1.09 0.40
CA GLU A 96 1.54 0.93 -0.96
C GLU A 96 0.02 1.09 -1.02
N LYS A 97 -0.73 0.60 -0.03
CA LYS A 97 -2.19 0.82 0.04
C LYS A 97 -2.51 2.30 0.22
N LEU A 98 -1.76 2.99 1.08
CA LEU A 98 -1.93 4.43 1.32
C LEU A 98 -1.56 5.24 0.07
N SER A 99 -0.49 4.88 -0.64
CA SER A 99 -0.08 5.56 -1.87
C SER A 99 -1.10 5.32 -2.99
N ALA A 100 -1.59 4.09 -3.17
CA ALA A 100 -2.64 3.77 -4.14
C ALA A 100 -3.96 4.49 -3.81
N ALA A 101 -4.33 4.55 -2.53
CA ALA A 101 -5.48 5.32 -2.07
C ALA A 101 -5.30 6.82 -2.38
N ALA A 102 -4.12 7.38 -2.10
CA ALA A 102 -3.80 8.77 -2.38
C ALA A 102 -3.82 9.09 -3.89
N GLU A 103 -3.27 8.22 -4.73
CA GLU A 103 -3.33 8.37 -6.19
C GLU A 103 -4.77 8.32 -6.71
N SER A 104 -5.58 7.38 -6.20
CA SER A 104 -6.98 7.27 -6.58
C SER A 104 -7.78 8.51 -6.13
N ALA A 105 -7.49 9.03 -4.94
CA ALA A 105 -8.09 10.25 -4.42
C ALA A 105 -7.66 11.47 -5.24
N ASN A 106 -6.38 11.54 -5.65
CA ASN A 106 -5.86 12.59 -6.52
C ASN A 106 -6.56 12.56 -7.89
N LYS A 107 -6.67 11.40 -8.53
CA LYS A 107 -7.42 11.25 -9.80
C LYS A 107 -8.87 11.70 -9.67
N LYS A 108 -9.54 11.34 -8.56
CA LYS A 108 -10.91 11.80 -8.24
C LYS A 108 -10.97 13.31 -7.99
N ALA A 109 -9.97 13.88 -7.32
CA ALA A 109 -9.91 15.33 -7.08
C ALA A 109 -9.65 16.11 -8.37
N VAL A 110 -8.80 15.59 -9.27
CA VAL A 110 -8.52 16.21 -10.57
C VAL A 110 -9.75 16.18 -11.47
N THR A 111 -10.46 15.05 -11.53
CA THR A 111 -11.71 14.92 -12.32
C THR A 111 -12.79 15.85 -11.79
N LYS A 112 -13.07 15.83 -10.48
CA LYS A 112 -13.99 16.79 -9.85
C LYS A 112 -13.54 18.24 -10.04
N GLY A 113 -12.24 18.50 -9.97
CA GLY A 113 -11.68 19.83 -10.22
C GLY A 113 -11.94 20.33 -11.64
N LYS A 114 -11.90 19.44 -12.64
CA LYS A 114 -12.29 19.76 -14.01
C LYS A 114 -13.79 20.04 -14.11
N GLU A 115 -14.63 19.19 -13.53
CA GLU A 115 -16.09 19.38 -13.51
C GLU A 115 -16.49 20.71 -12.87
N VAL A 116 -15.86 21.07 -11.74
CA VAL A 116 -16.07 22.35 -11.06
C VAL A 116 -15.65 23.51 -11.95
N ARG A 117 -14.51 23.42 -12.64
CA ARG A 117 -14.05 24.47 -13.57
C ARG A 117 -15.03 24.66 -14.73
N ASP A 118 -15.49 23.57 -15.32
CA ASP A 118 -16.46 23.60 -16.42
C ASP A 118 -17.80 24.18 -15.97
N ALA A 119 -18.25 23.87 -14.75
CA ALA A 119 -19.43 24.47 -14.15
C ALA A 119 -19.23 25.98 -13.90
N LEU A 120 -18.08 26.37 -13.34
CA LEU A 120 -17.74 27.76 -13.09
C LEU A 120 -17.68 28.60 -14.37
N GLU A 121 -17.20 28.02 -15.48
CA GLU A 121 -17.15 28.70 -16.77
C GLU A 121 -18.56 28.97 -17.32
N LYS A 122 -19.49 28.02 -17.15
CA LYS A 122 -20.91 28.21 -17.50
C LYS A 122 -21.53 29.29 -16.62
N ASP A 123 -21.25 29.26 -15.32
CA ASP A 123 -21.80 30.23 -14.37
C ASP A 123 -21.15 31.61 -14.50
N ARG A 124 -19.92 31.71 -15.02
CA ARG A 124 -19.26 33.00 -15.33
C ARG A 124 -20.09 33.83 -16.30
N LYS A 125 -20.68 33.21 -17.33
CA LYS A 125 -21.54 33.93 -18.29
C LYS A 125 -22.80 34.48 -17.60
N LYS A 126 -23.47 33.65 -16.79
CA LYS A 126 -24.64 34.08 -16.00
C LYS A 126 -24.28 35.20 -15.02
N LEU A 127 -23.11 35.10 -14.39
CA LEU A 127 -22.59 36.10 -13.47
C LEU A 127 -22.27 37.41 -14.18
N SER A 128 -21.72 37.36 -15.40
CA SER A 128 -21.46 38.56 -16.18
C SER A 128 -22.74 39.26 -16.62
N ASP A 129 -23.81 38.52 -16.91
CA ASP A 129 -25.10 39.09 -17.29
C ASP A 129 -25.85 39.68 -16.09
N ASN A 130 -25.51 39.21 -14.88
CA ASN A 130 -26.09 39.63 -13.60
C ASN A 130 -25.17 40.51 -12.74
N LYS A 131 -24.12 41.09 -13.32
CA LYS A 131 -23.10 41.86 -12.59
C LYS A 131 -23.67 43.05 -11.79
N ASP A 132 -24.81 43.59 -12.23
CA ASP A 132 -25.49 44.73 -11.60
C ASP A 132 -26.46 44.31 -10.48
N ASN A 133 -26.60 43.00 -10.22
CA ASN A 133 -27.49 42.51 -9.18
C ASN A 133 -26.88 42.81 -7.79
N PRO A 134 -27.59 43.55 -6.92
CA PRO A 134 -27.05 43.95 -5.62
C PRO A 134 -26.76 42.77 -4.69
N VAL A 135 -27.47 41.64 -4.83
CA VAL A 135 -27.23 40.42 -4.05
C VAL A 135 -25.85 39.84 -4.41
N ILE A 136 -25.51 39.81 -5.70
CA ILE A 136 -24.24 39.28 -6.19
C ILE A 136 -23.07 40.17 -5.73
N ILE A 137 -23.22 41.49 -5.87
CA ILE A 137 -22.20 42.45 -5.45
C ILE A 137 -22.00 42.38 -3.93
N GLY A 138 -23.09 42.33 -3.16
CA GLY A 138 -23.07 42.22 -1.70
C GLY A 138 -22.32 40.97 -1.25
N ASN A 139 -22.67 39.80 -1.81
CA ASN A 139 -22.00 38.55 -1.46
C ASN A 139 -20.52 38.57 -1.85
N ALA A 140 -20.15 39.14 -3.01
CA ALA A 140 -18.76 39.27 -3.41
C ALA A 140 -17.93 40.09 -2.39
N ILE A 141 -18.50 41.18 -1.86
CA ILE A 141 -17.86 42.00 -0.82
C ILE A 141 -17.73 41.21 0.48
N ILE A 142 -18.80 40.56 0.92
CA ILE A 142 -18.82 39.77 2.17
C ILE A 142 -17.77 38.65 2.11
N TRP A 143 -17.78 37.85 1.05
CA TRP A 143 -16.83 36.75 0.87
C TRP A 143 -15.40 37.24 0.66
N GLY A 144 -15.21 38.40 0.00
CA GLY A 144 -13.90 39.04 -0.15
C GLY A 144 -13.30 39.46 1.20
N LEU A 145 -14.08 40.15 2.03
CA LEU A 145 -13.66 40.54 3.38
C LEU A 145 -13.42 39.33 4.29
N ALA A 146 -14.29 38.32 4.23
CA ALA A 146 -14.13 37.09 5.00
C ALA A 146 -12.84 36.36 4.62
N THR A 147 -12.55 36.22 3.33
CA THR A 147 -11.33 35.57 2.83
C THR A 147 -10.08 36.33 3.28
N LEU A 148 -10.11 37.67 3.20
CA LEU A 148 -9.00 38.50 3.64
C LEU A 148 -8.77 38.41 5.15
N ALA A 149 -9.84 38.43 5.95
CA ALA A 149 -9.75 38.30 7.41
C ALA A 149 -9.22 36.93 7.83
N ILE A 150 -9.72 35.85 7.22
CA ILE A 150 -9.27 34.48 7.50
C ILE A 150 -7.81 34.31 7.07
N GLY A 151 -7.45 34.78 5.87
CA GLY A 151 -6.09 34.69 5.35
C GLY A 151 -5.08 35.45 6.22
N TYR A 152 -5.43 36.67 6.65
CA TYR A 152 -4.60 37.46 7.56
C TYR A 152 -4.47 36.79 8.94
N GLY A 153 -5.57 36.29 9.50
CA GLY A 153 -5.56 35.58 10.79
C GLY A 153 -4.72 34.30 10.74
N ALA A 154 -4.84 33.53 9.65
CA ALA A 154 -4.04 32.34 9.42
C ALA A 154 -2.55 32.67 9.30
N TYR A 155 -2.19 33.71 8.55
CA TYR A 155 -0.80 34.19 8.46
C TYR A 155 -0.23 34.54 9.83
N GLN A 156 -0.97 35.32 10.63
CA GLN A 156 -0.50 35.74 11.95
C GLN A 156 -0.33 34.56 12.91
N LYS A 157 -1.21 33.55 12.84
CA LYS A 157 -1.13 32.32 13.63
C LYS A 157 -0.02 31.39 13.16
N HIS A 158 0.23 31.33 11.86
CA HIS A 158 1.33 30.56 11.27
C HIS A 158 2.69 31.11 11.71
N VAL A 159 2.90 32.43 11.64
CA VAL A 159 4.15 33.08 12.10
C VAL A 159 4.40 32.85 13.59
N LYS A 160 3.34 32.74 14.41
CA LYS A 160 3.43 32.46 15.84
C LYS A 160 3.58 30.96 16.18
N GLY A 161 3.56 30.07 15.19
CA GLY A 161 3.58 28.61 15.41
C GLY A 161 2.32 28.06 16.10
N GLN A 162 1.22 28.82 16.10
CA GLN A 162 -0.04 28.47 16.79
C GLN A 162 -1.14 28.03 15.81
N LEU A 163 -0.76 27.57 14.62
CA LEU A 163 -1.72 27.09 13.63
C LEU A 163 -2.09 25.64 13.96
N ASP A 164 -3.19 25.47 14.68
CA ASP A 164 -3.71 24.15 15.07
C ASP A 164 -4.77 23.66 14.07
N TRP A 165 -4.81 22.34 13.86
CA TRP A 165 -5.85 21.68 13.08
C TRP A 165 -7.23 21.83 13.72
N GLN A 166 -7.31 21.86 15.06
CA GLN A 166 -8.60 22.12 15.75
C GLN A 166 -9.10 23.53 15.45
N LEU A 167 -8.20 24.52 15.42
CA LEU A 167 -8.53 25.90 15.04
C LEU A 167 -8.99 25.96 13.57
N ALA A 168 -8.24 25.32 12.67
CA ALA A 168 -8.59 25.26 11.26
C ALA A 168 -9.98 24.61 11.06
N GLY A 169 -10.23 23.50 11.75
CA GLY A 169 -11.52 22.79 11.73
C GLY A 169 -12.67 23.65 12.26
N THR A 170 -12.45 24.40 13.34
CA THR A 170 -13.47 25.30 13.91
C THR A 170 -13.80 26.45 12.94
N VAL A 171 -12.78 27.08 12.35
CA VAL A 171 -12.98 28.13 11.35
C VAL A 171 -13.70 27.59 10.11
N ALA A 172 -13.30 26.41 9.62
CA ALA A 172 -13.98 25.75 8.50
C ALA A 172 -15.45 25.41 8.84
N GLY A 173 -15.72 25.01 10.08
CA GLY A 173 -17.08 24.80 10.60
C GLY A 173 -17.91 26.08 10.56
N CYS A 174 -17.37 27.19 11.07
CA CYS A 174 -18.06 28.49 11.03
C CYS A 174 -18.31 28.98 9.60
N VAL A 175 -17.34 28.87 8.70
CA VAL A 175 -17.47 29.27 7.30
C VAL A 175 -18.51 28.42 6.58
N SER A 176 -18.55 27.11 6.84
CA SER A 176 -19.54 26.23 6.22
C SER A 176 -20.96 26.52 6.73
N ALA A 177 -21.14 26.75 8.03
CA ALA A 177 -22.43 27.18 8.58
C ALA A 177 -22.90 28.51 7.99
N PHE A 178 -21.99 29.49 7.86
CA PHE A 178 -22.28 30.77 7.24
C PHE A 178 -22.67 30.62 5.76
N ALA A 179 -21.97 29.78 5.00
CA ALA A 179 -22.29 29.51 3.60
C ALA A 179 -23.70 28.95 3.41
N VAL A 180 -24.14 28.06 4.31
CA VAL A 180 -25.51 27.52 4.26
C VAL A 180 -26.54 28.63 4.51
N ALA A 181 -26.32 29.48 5.52
CA ALA A 181 -27.20 30.60 5.79
C ALA A 181 -27.25 31.62 4.65
N ASP A 182 -26.08 31.98 4.10
CA ASP A 182 -25.94 32.87 2.94
C ASP A 182 -26.66 32.33 1.70
N TYR A 183 -26.57 31.02 1.45
CA TYR A 183 -27.27 30.36 0.34
C TYR A 183 -28.79 30.52 0.44
N PHE A 184 -29.38 30.22 1.59
CA PHE A 184 -30.84 30.34 1.77
C PHE A 184 -31.29 31.81 1.74
N GLY A 185 -30.53 32.72 2.36
CA GLY A 185 -30.83 34.16 2.33
C GLY A 185 -30.76 34.73 0.92
N SER A 186 -29.71 34.38 0.17
CA SER A 186 -29.52 34.78 -1.23
C SER A 186 -30.61 34.21 -2.13
N LYS A 187 -30.96 32.92 -1.95
CA LYS A 187 -32.05 32.28 -2.70
C LYS A 187 -33.37 33.02 -2.49
N TRP A 188 -33.72 33.33 -1.25
CA TRP A 188 -34.93 34.10 -0.95
C TRP A 188 -34.88 35.50 -1.57
N LEU A 189 -33.74 36.18 -1.54
CA LEU A 189 -33.59 37.50 -2.16
C LEU A 189 -33.72 37.44 -3.69
N PHE A 190 -33.15 36.42 -4.33
CA PHE A 190 -33.30 36.19 -5.77
C PHE A 190 -34.76 35.89 -6.15
N GLU A 191 -35.47 35.10 -5.36
CA GLU A 191 -36.86 34.74 -5.65
C GLU A 191 -37.86 35.89 -5.37
N ASN A 192 -37.64 36.69 -4.33
CA ASN A 192 -38.62 37.71 -3.89
C ASN A 192 -38.31 39.14 -4.33
N LYS A 193 -37.04 39.57 -4.42
CA LYS A 193 -36.69 40.99 -4.58
C LYS A 193 -35.81 41.30 -5.79
N TYR A 194 -34.82 40.46 -6.06
CA TYR A 194 -33.77 40.74 -7.05
C TYR A 194 -33.60 39.54 -8.00
N PRO A 195 -34.60 39.22 -8.83
CA PRO A 195 -34.52 38.08 -9.74
C PRO A 195 -33.33 38.19 -10.70
N PRO A 196 -32.60 37.08 -10.93
CA PRO A 196 -31.54 37.05 -11.93
C PRO A 196 -32.12 37.18 -13.34
N LYS A 197 -31.37 37.86 -14.20
CA LYS A 197 -31.58 38.03 -15.63
C LYS A 197 -31.10 36.81 -16.41
#